data_AF-A0AAW0C3L0-F1
#
_entry.id   AF-A0AAW0C3L0-F1
#
_cell.length_a   1.000
_cell.length_b   1.000
_cell.length_c   1.000
_cell.angle_alpha   90.00
_cell.angle_beta   90.00
_cell.angle_gamma   90.00
#
_symmetry.space_group_name_H-M   'P 1'
#
loop_
_entity.id
_entity.type
_entity.pdbx_description
1 polymer ?
#
loop_
_entity_poly.entity_id
_entity_poly.type
_entity_poly.pdbx_seq_one_letter_code
_entity_poly.pdbx_strand_id
1 'polypeptide(L)'
;DPEIDSEDEYYNISQHILHDEINPSQPPSPTPSLHDEPDESMDEEEDSTPVSPFVLRTRRLRAVLDKLPDEEVVTRLSHVLDALDKNGLDVALFVETMCWGRECAVQNPRVRYARTAFMCSDELPLILKRCLKPPRWNSSIRKKRAKGGRAALPSVVVQACLDMMHEEMQELGPLLKTETATDVQA
;
A
#
# COMPACT_ATOMS: atom_id res chain seq x y z
N ASP A 1 -12.26 32.59 28.48
CA ASP A 1 -11.16 31.64 28.71
C ASP A 1 -11.28 30.47 27.77
N PRO A 2 -10.18 30.11 27.08
CA PRO A 2 -10.11 30.29 25.64
C PRO A 2 -10.40 29.00 24.85
N GLU A 3 -10.95 29.19 23.64
CA GLU A 3 -10.94 28.21 22.56
C GLU A 3 -9.49 27.88 22.22
N ILE A 4 -9.05 26.67 22.56
CA ILE A 4 -7.75 26.14 22.16
C ILE A 4 -7.95 25.52 20.78
N ASP A 5 -7.45 26.23 19.78
CA ASP A 5 -7.42 25.82 18.39
C ASP A 5 -6.51 24.59 18.23
N SER A 6 -7.12 23.43 17.96
CA SER A 6 -6.45 22.13 17.95
C SER A 6 -5.62 21.86 16.70
N GLU A 7 -5.50 22.83 15.79
CA GLU A 7 -4.78 22.67 14.51
C GLU A 7 -3.30 23.06 14.59
N ASP A 8 -2.90 23.92 15.54
CA ASP A 8 -1.54 24.46 15.61
C ASP A 8 -0.52 23.55 16.34
N GLU A 9 -0.99 22.63 17.19
CA GLU A 9 -0.09 21.74 17.94
C GLU A 9 0.46 20.58 17.08
N TYR A 10 -0.19 20.27 15.95
CA TYR A 10 0.20 19.15 15.08
C TYR A 10 1.39 19.47 14.17
N TYR A 11 1.61 20.74 13.81
CA TYR A 11 2.78 21.15 13.02
C TYR A 11 4.09 21.17 13.82
N ASN A 12 4.01 21.26 15.15
CA ASN A 12 5.19 21.50 15.99
C ASN A 12 5.99 20.22 16.34
N ILE A 13 5.38 19.04 16.27
CA ILE A 13 6.07 17.76 16.51
C ILE A 13 6.96 17.37 15.31
N SER A 14 6.71 17.93 14.12
CA SER A 14 7.49 17.61 12.91
C SER A 14 8.76 18.44 12.71
N GLN A 15 8.98 19.54 13.45
CA GLN A 15 10.13 20.43 13.22
C GLN A 15 11.33 20.19 14.15
N HIS A 16 11.18 19.48 15.27
CA HIS A 16 12.24 19.37 16.28
C HIS A 16 13.34 18.31 16.04
N ILE A 17 13.36 17.60 14.90
CA ILE A 17 14.34 16.54 14.60
C ILE A 17 15.33 16.94 13.47
N LEU A 18 15.35 18.20 13.04
CA LEU A 18 16.19 18.65 11.93
C LEU A 18 17.11 19.81 12.32
N HIS A 19 18.09 19.58 13.18
CA HIS A 19 19.30 20.40 13.19
C HIS A 19 20.48 19.56 13.69
N ASP A 20 21.16 18.90 12.75
CA ASP A 20 22.60 18.66 12.85
C ASP A 20 23.22 18.79 11.44
N GLU A 21 23.89 19.94 11.30
CA GLU A 21 24.92 20.41 10.38
C GLU A 21 25.31 19.58 9.13
N ILE A 22 25.12 20.18 7.94
CA ILE A 22 25.96 19.92 6.76
C ILE A 22 26.59 21.25 6.32
N ASN A 23 27.92 21.28 6.39
CA ASN A 23 28.81 22.38 6.03
C ASN A 23 28.89 22.55 4.49
N PRO A 24 28.55 23.70 3.88
CA PRO A 24 28.64 23.89 2.44
C PRO A 24 29.87 24.71 2.07
N SER A 25 30.95 24.07 1.62
CA SER A 25 32.09 24.78 1.03
C SER A 25 32.90 23.90 0.08
N GLN A 26 32.48 23.85 -1.20
CA GLN A 26 33.40 24.01 -2.34
C GLN A 26 32.64 24.13 -3.68
N PRO A 27 32.95 25.10 -4.56
CA PRO A 27 32.47 25.10 -5.94
C PRO A 27 33.42 24.30 -6.86
N PRO A 28 32.91 23.62 -7.90
CA PRO A 28 33.77 22.96 -8.89
C PRO A 28 34.28 23.96 -9.94
N SER A 29 35.57 23.84 -10.28
CA SER A 29 36.25 24.60 -11.35
C SER A 29 36.15 23.88 -12.72
N PRO A 30 36.33 24.59 -13.85
CA PRO A 30 35.84 24.18 -15.16
C PRO A 30 36.80 23.27 -15.97
N THR A 31 36.20 22.54 -16.91
CA THR A 31 36.77 21.55 -17.85
C THR A 31 37.72 22.15 -18.89
N PRO A 32 38.50 21.28 -19.58
CA PRO A 32 38.43 21.35 -21.05
C PRO A 32 38.45 19.99 -21.79
N SER A 33 37.42 19.81 -22.62
CA SER A 33 37.34 19.28 -24.01
C SER A 33 38.10 18.02 -24.46
N LEU A 34 37.40 17.05 -25.08
CA LEU A 34 37.49 16.73 -26.53
C LEU A 34 36.76 15.41 -26.90
N HIS A 35 35.96 15.52 -27.97
CA HIS A 35 35.57 14.52 -28.99
C HIS A 35 34.40 13.52 -28.82
N ASP A 36 33.48 13.69 -29.78
CA ASP A 36 32.78 12.73 -30.66
C ASP A 36 31.50 12.01 -30.21
N GLU A 37 30.38 12.59 -30.68
CA GLU A 37 29.16 12.01 -31.30
C GLU A 37 28.24 11.04 -30.51
N PRO A 38 26.91 11.07 -30.76
CA PRO A 38 25.90 10.72 -29.78
C PRO A 38 25.55 9.24 -29.80
N ASP A 39 25.67 8.59 -28.64
CA ASP A 39 24.99 7.32 -28.36
C ASP A 39 23.61 7.68 -27.80
N GLU A 40 22.58 7.65 -28.65
CA GLU A 40 21.18 7.69 -28.21
C GLU A 40 20.85 6.37 -27.48
N SER A 41 21.41 6.21 -26.30
CA SER A 41 20.75 5.45 -25.25
C SER A 41 19.56 6.31 -24.82
N MET A 42 18.36 5.90 -25.24
CA MET A 42 17.16 6.24 -24.48
C MET A 42 17.36 5.61 -23.10
N ASP A 43 18.02 6.36 -22.21
CA ASP A 43 17.78 6.23 -20.79
C ASP A 43 16.28 6.43 -20.64
N GLU A 44 15.55 5.32 -20.51
CA GLU A 44 14.27 5.34 -19.84
C GLU A 44 14.57 5.93 -18.47
N GLU A 45 14.46 7.26 -18.35
CA GLU A 45 14.26 7.88 -17.05
C GLU A 45 13.05 7.17 -16.48
N GLU A 46 13.30 6.21 -15.59
CA GLU A 46 12.29 5.66 -14.69
C GLU A 46 11.63 6.90 -14.11
N ASP A 47 10.42 7.19 -14.60
CA ASP A 47 9.49 8.16 -14.05
C ASP A 47 9.29 7.73 -12.61
N SER A 48 10.18 8.23 -11.76
CA SER A 48 10.30 7.90 -10.36
C SER A 48 9.21 8.73 -9.71
N THR A 49 7.98 8.28 -9.96
CA THR A 49 6.78 8.86 -9.39
C THR A 49 7.05 9.06 -7.91
N PRO A 50 6.88 10.29 -7.40
CA PRO A 50 7.33 10.62 -6.06
C PRO A 50 6.64 9.68 -5.07
N VAL A 51 7.46 8.94 -4.30
CA VAL A 51 6.96 7.97 -3.33
C VAL A 51 6.00 8.67 -2.39
N SER A 52 4.75 8.22 -2.40
CA SER A 52 3.69 8.87 -1.63
C SER A 52 4.06 8.99 -0.14
N PRO A 53 3.80 10.14 0.51
CA PRO A 53 4.11 10.35 1.92
C PRO A 53 3.56 9.26 2.86
N PHE A 54 2.45 8.63 2.49
CA PHE A 54 1.86 7.52 3.23
C PHE A 54 2.79 6.30 3.28
N VAL A 55 3.41 5.96 2.15
CA VAL A 55 4.34 4.83 2.02
C VAL A 55 5.59 5.09 2.86
N LEU A 56 6.11 6.32 2.83
CA LEU A 56 7.26 6.72 3.65
C LEU A 56 6.98 6.59 5.15
N ARG A 57 5.79 6.98 5.61
CA ARG A 57 5.39 6.82 7.02
C ARG A 57 5.38 5.35 7.43
N THR A 58 4.74 4.48 6.65
CA THR A 58 4.67 3.06 6.96
C THR A 58 6.06 2.41 6.93
N ARG A 59 6.91 2.74 5.94
CA ARG A 59 8.31 2.27 5.88
C ARG A 59 9.12 2.68 7.11
N ARG A 60 8.97 3.92 7.60
CA ARG A 60 9.63 4.37 8.83
C ARG A 60 9.18 3.58 10.04
N LEU A 61 7.87 3.37 10.21
CA LEU A 61 7.32 2.56 11.30
C LEU A 61 7.78 1.11 11.22
N ARG A 62 7.87 0.54 10.01
CA ARG A 62 8.40 -0.79 9.76
C ARG A 62 9.85 -0.91 10.18
N ALA A 63 10.70 0.04 9.79
CA ALA A 63 12.12 0.07 10.16
C ALA A 63 12.33 0.19 11.68
N VAL A 64 11.43 0.87 12.39
CA VAL A 64 11.43 0.86 13.87
C VAL A 64 11.02 -0.51 14.40
N LEU A 65 9.94 -1.09 13.86
CA LEU A 65 9.42 -2.38 14.31
C LEU A 65 10.45 -3.51 14.13
N ASP A 66 11.23 -3.49 13.05
CA ASP A 66 12.27 -4.49 12.75
C ASP A 66 13.48 -4.43 13.70
N LYS A 67 13.64 -3.34 14.46
CA LYS A 67 14.69 -3.19 15.46
C LYS A 67 14.24 -3.59 16.87
N LEU A 68 12.95 -3.83 17.07
CA LEU A 68 12.40 -4.20 18.37
C LEU A 68 12.51 -5.71 18.60
N PRO A 69 12.68 -6.16 19.84
CA PRO A 69 12.58 -7.58 20.16
C PRO A 69 11.16 -8.10 19.92
N ASP A 70 11.02 -9.36 19.51
CA ASP A 70 9.72 -9.97 19.19
C ASP A 70 8.70 -9.84 20.33
N GLU A 71 9.15 -9.95 21.58
CA GLU A 71 8.30 -9.82 22.79
C GLU A 71 7.65 -8.43 22.89
N GLU A 72 8.38 -7.38 22.54
CA GLU A 72 7.88 -6.00 22.51
C GLU A 72 6.87 -5.82 21.36
N VAL A 73 7.13 -6.43 20.19
CA VAL A 73 6.19 -6.42 19.06
C VAL A 73 4.88 -7.11 19.45
N VAL A 74 4.94 -8.27 20.10
CA VAL A 74 3.76 -8.99 20.59
C VAL A 74 3.01 -8.19 21.64
N THR A 75 3.72 -7.51 22.55
CA THR A 75 3.11 -6.65 23.58
C THR A 75 2.30 -5.52 22.95
N ARG A 76 2.88 -4.81 21.97
CA ARG A 76 2.18 -3.75 21.23
C ARG A 76 0.99 -4.28 20.46
N LEU A 77 1.12 -5.43 19.81
CA LEU A 77 0.01 -6.07 19.11
C LEU A 77 -1.13 -6.41 20.08
N SER A 78 -0.81 -6.94 21.26
CA SER A 78 -1.80 -7.29 22.28
C SER A 78 -2.57 -6.05 22.75
N HIS A 79 -1.89 -4.92 22.99
CA HIS A 79 -2.57 -3.67 23.33
C HIS A 79 -3.53 -3.17 22.24
N VAL A 80 -3.18 -3.35 20.96
CA VAL A 80 -4.07 -2.99 19.84
C VAL A 80 -5.29 -3.91 19.82
N LEU A 81 -5.10 -5.22 20.03
CA LEU A 81 -6.22 -6.17 20.09
C LEU A 81 -7.16 -5.86 21.26
N ASP A 82 -6.62 -5.57 22.44
CA ASP A 82 -7.42 -5.16 23.60
C ASP A 82 -8.21 -3.87 23.32
N ALA A 83 -7.62 -2.93 22.58
CA ALA A 83 -8.32 -1.71 22.19
C ALA A 83 -9.46 -1.99 21.21
N LEU A 84 -9.29 -2.90 20.25
CA LEU A 84 -10.36 -3.32 19.34
C LEU A 84 -11.50 -3.98 20.13
N ASP A 85 -11.18 -4.93 21.00
CA ASP A 85 -12.17 -5.66 21.82
C ASP A 85 -12.98 -4.70 22.70
N LYS A 86 -12.32 -3.73 23.36
CA LYS A 86 -12.98 -2.68 24.15
C LYS A 86 -13.95 -1.82 23.34
N ASN A 87 -13.71 -1.68 22.03
CA ASN A 87 -14.58 -0.94 21.10
C ASN A 87 -15.59 -1.85 20.39
N GLY A 88 -15.69 -3.13 20.78
CA GLY A 88 -16.63 -4.08 20.15
C GLY A 88 -16.27 -4.43 18.71
N LEU A 89 -14.99 -4.35 18.35
CA LEU A 89 -14.48 -4.70 17.03
C LEU A 89 -13.51 -5.88 17.16
N ASP A 90 -13.56 -6.80 16.20
CA ASP A 90 -12.46 -7.71 15.96
C ASP A 90 -11.62 -7.23 14.76
N VAL A 91 -10.52 -7.93 14.47
CA VAL A 91 -9.63 -7.56 13.35
C VAL A 91 -10.36 -7.61 12.00
N ALA A 92 -11.29 -8.55 11.80
CA ALA A 92 -12.00 -8.69 10.54
C ALA A 92 -12.95 -7.51 10.31
N LEU A 93 -13.76 -7.17 11.32
CA LEU A 93 -14.69 -6.04 11.29
C LEU A 93 -13.95 -4.70 11.21
N PHE A 94 -12.79 -4.58 11.86
CA PHE A 94 -11.94 -3.39 11.75
C PHE A 94 -11.47 -3.19 10.30
N VAL A 95 -10.88 -4.22 9.69
CA VAL A 95 -10.38 -4.14 8.31
C VAL A 95 -11.53 -3.94 7.32
N GLU A 96 -12.64 -4.66 7.46
CA GLU A 96 -13.83 -4.50 6.62
C GLU A 96 -14.39 -3.07 6.69
N THR A 97 -14.61 -2.56 7.91
CA THR A 97 -15.15 -1.20 8.10
C THR A 97 -14.21 -0.14 7.54
N MET A 98 -12.90 -0.29 7.73
CA MET A 98 -11.89 0.60 7.17
C MET A 98 -11.86 0.52 5.62
N CYS A 99 -12.00 -0.68 5.05
CA CYS A 99 -11.94 -0.96 3.63
C CYS A 99 -13.33 -0.91 2.97
N TRP A 100 -13.94 0.28 2.99
CA TRP A 100 -15.23 0.57 2.31
C TRP A 100 -16.45 -0.22 2.81
N GLY A 101 -16.35 -0.94 3.93
CA GLY A 101 -17.49 -1.68 4.51
C GLY A 101 -18.61 -0.80 5.08
N ARG A 102 -18.34 0.49 5.34
CA ARG A 102 -19.35 1.46 5.82
C ARG A 102 -19.18 2.83 5.18
N GLU A 103 -20.28 3.45 4.78
CA GLU A 103 -20.29 4.79 4.19
C GLU A 103 -19.69 5.86 5.12
N CYS A 104 -19.99 5.77 6.42
CA CYS A 104 -19.45 6.71 7.42
C CYS A 104 -17.91 6.64 7.53
N ALA A 105 -17.31 5.47 7.28
CA ALA A 105 -15.87 5.29 7.25
C ALA A 105 -15.23 5.93 6.00
N VAL A 106 -15.98 6.07 4.90
CA VAL A 106 -15.52 6.74 3.68
C VAL A 106 -15.43 8.25 3.88
N GLN A 107 -16.28 8.84 4.72
CA GLN A 107 -16.33 10.29 4.94
C GLN A 107 -15.31 10.76 5.99
N ASN A 108 -14.94 9.91 6.94
CA ASN A 108 -14.01 10.28 8.01
C ASN A 108 -12.56 10.47 7.47
N PRO A 109 -11.95 11.68 7.58
CA PRO A 109 -10.62 11.95 7.04
C PRO A 109 -9.51 11.05 7.60
N ARG A 110 -9.59 10.70 8.88
CA ARG A 110 -8.62 9.82 9.54
C ARG A 110 -8.71 8.40 9.01
N VAL A 111 -9.92 7.89 8.80
CA VAL A 111 -10.13 6.55 8.23
C VAL A 111 -9.72 6.51 6.76
N ARG A 112 -10.04 7.55 5.98
CA ARG A 112 -9.55 7.71 4.60
C ARG A 112 -8.02 7.68 4.54
N TYR A 113 -7.35 8.45 5.41
CA TYR A 113 -5.89 8.47 5.50
C TYR A 113 -5.33 7.08 5.81
N ALA A 114 -5.86 6.41 6.83
CA ALA A 114 -5.43 5.06 7.22
C ALA A 114 -5.63 4.05 6.08
N ARG A 115 -6.78 4.11 5.40
CA ARG A 115 -7.08 3.28 4.23
C ARG A 115 -6.10 3.52 3.09
N THR A 116 -5.85 4.77 2.71
CA THR A 116 -4.89 5.08 1.64
C THR A 116 -3.49 4.59 2.01
N ALA A 117 -3.05 4.82 3.25
CA ALA A 117 -1.76 4.33 3.73
C ALA A 117 -1.66 2.80 3.72
N PHE A 118 -2.75 2.09 4.01
CA PHE A 118 -2.82 0.63 3.93
C PHE A 118 -2.82 0.11 2.49
N MET A 119 -3.58 0.74 1.59
CA MET A 119 -3.71 0.30 0.19
C MET A 119 -2.45 0.57 -0.64
N CYS A 120 -1.71 1.63 -0.33
CA CYS A 120 -0.45 1.95 -1.00
C CYS A 120 0.78 1.29 -0.37
N SER A 121 0.60 0.49 0.69
CA SER A 121 1.68 -0.02 1.51
C SER A 121 2.36 -1.25 0.88
N ASP A 122 3.68 -1.36 1.03
CA ASP A 122 4.45 -2.52 0.58
C ASP A 122 4.04 -3.80 1.35
N GLU A 123 3.43 -3.63 2.53
CA GLU A 123 2.99 -4.71 3.41
C GLU A 123 1.71 -5.39 2.91
N LEU A 124 0.78 -4.70 2.24
CA LEU A 124 -0.50 -5.29 1.82
C LEU A 124 -0.30 -6.53 0.90
N PRO A 125 0.51 -6.47 -0.17
CA PRO A 125 0.80 -7.66 -0.99
C PRO A 125 1.43 -8.80 -0.17
N LEU A 126 2.31 -8.48 0.77
CA LEU A 126 2.96 -9.47 1.64
C LEU A 126 1.95 -10.14 2.59
N ILE A 127 1.03 -9.38 3.15
CA ILE A 127 -0.07 -9.87 3.99
C ILE A 127 -0.94 -10.84 3.19
N LEU A 128 -1.42 -10.42 2.00
CA LEU A 128 -2.25 -11.26 1.13
C LEU A 128 -1.54 -12.58 0.75
N LYS A 129 -0.25 -12.51 0.41
CA LYS A 129 0.57 -13.70 0.11
C LYS A 129 0.70 -14.66 1.30
N ARG A 130 0.89 -14.13 2.52
CA ARG A 130 0.94 -14.95 3.75
C ARG A 130 -0.43 -15.54 4.10
N CYS A 131 -1.51 -14.80 3.89
CA CYS A 131 -2.87 -15.30 4.10
C CYS A 131 -3.25 -16.43 3.12
N LEU A 132 -2.73 -16.38 1.88
CA LEU A 132 -2.92 -17.44 0.88
C LEU A 132 -2.20 -18.74 1.28
N LYS A 133 -1.00 -18.63 1.85
CA LYS A 133 -0.17 -19.76 2.28
C LYS A 133 0.36 -19.53 3.71
N PRO A 134 -0.49 -19.71 4.75
CA PRO A 134 -0.07 -19.46 6.12
C PRO A 134 1.05 -20.43 6.53
N PRO A 135 2.07 -19.96 7.29
CA PRO A 135 3.17 -20.80 7.74
C PRO A 135 2.67 -21.99 8.56
N ARG A 136 3.34 -23.14 8.40
CA ARG A 136 2.98 -24.38 9.10
C ARG A 136 3.61 -24.35 10.49
N TRP A 137 2.79 -24.38 11.54
CA TRP A 137 3.30 -24.64 12.88
C TRP A 137 3.65 -26.12 13.04
N ASN A 138 4.94 -26.39 13.19
CA ASN A 138 5.56 -27.68 13.50
C ASN A 138 5.41 -27.99 15.00
N SER A 139 4.18 -28.23 15.47
CA SER A 139 4.00 -28.91 16.76
C SER A 139 2.66 -29.62 16.82
N SER A 140 2.73 -30.91 17.15
CA SER A 140 1.72 -31.98 17.07
C SER A 140 0.49 -31.84 17.97
N ILE A 141 0.05 -30.64 18.35
CA ILE A 141 -1.08 -30.47 19.26
C ILE A 141 -2.27 -29.86 18.53
N ARG A 142 -3.06 -30.74 17.89
CA ARG A 142 -4.46 -30.52 17.47
C ARG A 142 -4.79 -29.11 16.93
N LYS A 143 -4.26 -28.71 15.77
CA LYS A 143 -4.61 -27.40 15.18
C LYS A 143 -5.43 -27.55 13.90
N LYS A 144 -6.74 -27.26 13.99
CA LYS A 144 -7.55 -26.97 12.80
C LYS A 144 -6.85 -25.81 12.08
N ARG A 145 -6.45 -26.03 10.83
CA ARG A 145 -5.91 -24.97 9.96
C ARG A 145 -6.84 -23.75 10.02
N ALA A 146 -6.30 -22.54 9.99
CA ALA A 146 -7.06 -21.40 9.49
C ALA A 146 -7.41 -21.71 8.02
N LYS A 147 -8.60 -22.28 7.80
CA LYS A 147 -9.06 -22.71 6.47
C LYS A 147 -9.52 -21.52 5.63
N GLY A 148 -9.97 -20.44 6.28
CA GLY A 148 -10.63 -19.29 5.65
C GLY A 148 -9.80 -18.65 4.54
N GLY A 149 -8.60 -18.13 4.84
CA GLY A 149 -7.78 -17.42 3.84
C GLY A 149 -7.40 -18.29 2.63
N ARG A 150 -7.02 -19.55 2.85
CA ARG A 150 -6.65 -20.48 1.78
C ARG A 150 -7.84 -20.87 0.89
N ALA A 151 -9.06 -20.86 1.43
CA ALA A 151 -10.26 -21.16 0.66
C ALA A 151 -10.82 -19.92 -0.06
N ALA A 152 -10.82 -18.76 0.60
CA ALA A 152 -11.44 -17.53 0.10
C ALA A 152 -10.57 -16.72 -0.85
N LEU A 153 -9.25 -16.62 -0.61
CA LEU A 153 -8.39 -15.77 -1.45
C LEU A 153 -8.28 -16.26 -2.90
N PRO A 154 -8.10 -17.57 -3.19
CA PRO A 154 -8.06 -18.02 -4.58
C PRO A 154 -9.33 -17.70 -5.35
N SER A 155 -10.52 -17.86 -4.76
CA SER A 155 -11.77 -17.56 -5.45
C SER A 155 -11.91 -16.07 -5.75
N VAL A 156 -11.50 -15.21 -4.83
CA VAL A 156 -11.50 -13.74 -5.03
C VAL A 156 -10.52 -13.35 -6.14
N VAL A 157 -9.30 -13.90 -6.14
CA VAL A 157 -8.29 -13.61 -7.17
C VAL A 157 -8.76 -14.08 -8.55
N VAL A 158 -9.32 -15.30 -8.63
CA VAL A 158 -9.85 -15.82 -9.91
C VAL A 158 -11.00 -14.96 -10.41
N GLN A 159 -11.94 -14.56 -9.54
CA GLN A 159 -13.03 -13.69 -9.93
C GLN A 159 -12.51 -12.33 -10.45
N ALA A 160 -11.57 -11.71 -9.74
CA ALA A 160 -10.97 -10.45 -10.18
C ALA A 160 -10.28 -10.59 -11.55
N CYS A 161 -9.59 -11.69 -11.82
CA CYS A 161 -9.02 -11.96 -13.14
C CYS A 161 -10.09 -12.12 -14.23
N LEU A 162 -11.19 -12.80 -13.93
CA LEU A 162 -12.31 -12.97 -14.88
C LEU A 162 -12.97 -11.63 -15.19
N ASP A 163 -13.16 -10.78 -14.17
CA ASP A 163 -13.75 -9.45 -14.33
C ASP A 163 -12.85 -8.57 -15.21
N MET A 164 -11.54 -8.53 -14.95
CA MET A 164 -10.57 -7.82 -15.81
C MET A 164 -10.60 -8.36 -17.25
N MET A 165 -10.59 -9.68 -17.45
CA MET A 165 -10.68 -10.26 -18.80
C MET A 165 -11.99 -9.89 -19.50
N HIS A 166 -13.09 -9.79 -18.75
CA HIS A 166 -14.38 -9.40 -19.30
C HIS A 166 -14.38 -7.94 -19.75
N GLU A 167 -13.82 -7.04 -18.94
CA GLU A 167 -13.64 -5.63 -19.27
C GLU A 167 -12.80 -5.47 -20.55
N GLU A 168 -11.62 -6.09 -20.59
CA GLU A 168 -10.74 -6.08 -21.78
C GLU A 168 -11.44 -6.62 -23.03
N MET A 169 -12.21 -7.71 -22.90
CA MET A 169 -12.94 -8.29 -24.03
C MET A 169 -14.07 -7.38 -24.51
N GLN A 170 -14.73 -6.62 -23.63
CA GLN A 170 -15.72 -5.61 -24.01
C GLN A 170 -15.06 -4.46 -24.79
N GLU A 171 -13.86 -4.04 -24.40
CA GLU A 171 -13.10 -3.00 -25.09
C GLU A 171 -12.60 -3.44 -26.48
N LEU A 172 -12.20 -4.71 -26.62
CA LEU A 172 -11.76 -5.27 -27.91
C LEU A 172 -12.93 -5.59 -28.86
N GLY A 173 -14.12 -5.85 -28.34
CA GLY A 173 -15.29 -6.27 -29.12
C GLY A 173 -15.62 -5.38 -30.33
N PRO A 174 -15.62 -4.04 -30.22
CA PRO A 174 -15.80 -3.13 -31.34
C PRO A 174 -14.71 -3.21 -32.41
N LEU A 175 -13.45 -3.47 -32.01
CA LEU A 175 -12.29 -3.51 -32.90
C LEU A 175 -12.20 -4.84 -33.67
N LEU A 176 -12.71 -5.92 -33.08
CA LEU A 176 -12.73 -7.26 -33.67
C LEU A 176 -13.88 -7.46 -34.66
N LYS A 177 -14.80 -6.50 -34.78
CA LYS A 177 -15.80 -6.48 -35.85
C LYS A 177 -15.11 -6.05 -37.14
N THR A 178 -14.70 -7.01 -37.95
CA THR A 178 -14.39 -6.75 -39.35
C THR A 178 -15.68 -6.36 -40.07
N GLU A 179 -15.60 -5.42 -41.02
CA GLU A 179 -16.70 -5.16 -41.95
C GLU A 179 -17.05 -6.48 -42.63
N THR A 180 -18.14 -7.11 -42.20
CA THR A 180 -18.73 -8.23 -42.94
C THR A 180 -19.13 -7.66 -44.28
N ALA A 181 -18.47 -8.17 -45.32
CA ALA A 181 -18.66 -7.84 -46.73
C ALA A 181 -20.08 -7.36 -46.99
N THR A 182 -20.18 -6.11 -47.46
CA THR A 182 -21.33 -5.56 -48.17
C THR A 182 -22.07 -6.67 -48.88
N ASP A 183 -23.32 -6.88 -48.45
CA ASP A 183 -24.31 -7.68 -49.14
C ASP A 183 -24.16 -7.49 -50.64
N VAL A 184 -23.91 -8.61 -51.32
CA VAL A 184 -24.07 -8.75 -52.75
C VAL A 184 -25.57 -8.54 -53.04
N GLN A 185 -25.99 -7.28 -53.17
CA GLN A 185 -27.29 -6.96 -53.74
C GLN A 185 -27.16 -6.92 -55.26
N ALA A 186 -27.54 -8.08 -55.82
CA ALA A 186 -28.39 -8.33 -56.99
C ALA A 186 -28.45 -7.26 -58.10
#